data_AF-A0A7C1ZAC0-F1
#
_entry.id   AF-A0A7C1ZAC0-F1
#
_cell.length_a   1.000
_cell.length_b   1.000
_cell.length_c   1.000
_cell.angle_alpha   90.00
_cell.angle_beta   90.00
_cell.angle_gamma   90.00
#
_symmetry.space_group_name_H-M   'P 1'
#
loop_
_entity.id
_entity.type
_entity.pdbx_description
1 polymer ?
#
loop_
_entity_poly.entity_id
_entity_poly.type
_entity_poly.pdbx_seq_one_letter_code
_entity_poly.pdbx_strand_id
1 'polypeptide(L)'
;NLRYQPITAECLVFRFGNELELPIKIQKHAINMLKNASKNGLKRTGKDPKGLAAACVYIAAKDASIRKTQSDVADIAKITEVTLRSRAKQIKNKLM
;
A
#
# COMPACT_ATOMS: atom_id res chain seq x y z
N ASN A 1 4.94 -31.34 5.88
CA ASN A 1 5.73 -30.09 5.99
C ASN A 1 5.07 -28.96 5.21
N LEU A 2 4.11 -28.23 5.81
CA LEU A 2 3.56 -27.02 5.17
C LEU A 2 4.62 -25.91 5.23
N ARG A 3 5.07 -25.44 4.06
CA ARG A 3 5.93 -24.26 3.95
C ARG A 3 5.06 -23.02 4.15
N TYR A 4 5.18 -22.36 5.30
CA TYR A 4 4.55 -21.07 5.54
C TYR A 4 5.23 -20.01 4.66
N GLN A 5 4.50 -19.43 3.71
CA GLN A 5 4.96 -18.27 2.96
C GLN A 5 4.44 -16.99 3.62
N PRO A 6 5.31 -16.05 4.01
CA PRO A 6 4.86 -14.81 4.63
C PRO A 6 4.06 -13.97 3.62
N ILE A 7 2.94 -13.42 4.08
CA ILE A 7 2.15 -12.46 3.29
C ILE A 7 3.00 -11.22 3.05
N THR A 8 3.27 -10.91 1.78
CA THR A 8 4.05 -9.74 1.39
C THR A 8 3.13 -8.53 1.14
N ALA A 9 3.68 -7.33 1.30
CA ALA A 9 2.96 -6.10 0.97
C ALA A 9 2.62 -6.06 -0.53
N GLU A 10 3.44 -6.64 -1.40
CA GLU A 10 3.21 -6.72 -2.84
C GLU A 10 1.95 -7.51 -3.18
N CYS A 11 1.76 -8.69 -2.57
CA CYS A 11 0.53 -9.48 -2.75
C CYS A 11 -0.71 -8.70 -2.29
N LEU A 12 -0.59 -7.98 -1.16
CA LEU A 12 -1.68 -7.19 -0.61
C LEU A 12 -2.04 -5.99 -1.48
N VAL A 13 -1.08 -5.36 -2.16
CA VAL A 13 -1.36 -4.27 -3.12
C VAL A 13 -2.30 -4.73 -4.23
N PHE A 14 -2.05 -5.90 -4.82
CA PHE A 14 -2.93 -6.44 -5.86
C PHE A 14 -4.30 -6.83 -5.31
N ARG A 15 -4.34 -7.48 -4.15
CA ARG A 15 -5.61 -7.83 -3.48
C ARG A 15 -6.46 -6.59 -3.21
N PHE A 16 -5.90 -5.59 -2.52
CA PHE A 16 -6.61 -4.34 -2.19
C PHE A 16 -6.97 -3.55 -3.45
N GLY A 17 -6.07 -3.50 -4.43
CA GLY A 17 -6.31 -2.84 -5.70
C GLY A 17 -7.50 -3.44 -6.47
N ASN A 18 -7.64 -4.77 -6.46
CA ASN A 18 -8.78 -5.46 -7.06
C ASN A 18 -10.08 -5.19 -6.28
N GLU A 19 -10.06 -5.27 -4.94
CA GLU A 19 -11.23 -4.96 -4.10
C GLU A 19 -11.68 -3.49 -4.22
N LEU A 20 -10.75 -2.59 -4.54
CA LEU A 20 -11.03 -1.17 -4.82
C LEU A 20 -11.34 -0.90 -6.30
N GLU A 21 -11.38 -1.93 -7.16
CA GLU A 21 -11.62 -1.80 -8.61
C GLU A 21 -10.63 -0.86 -9.30
N LEU A 22 -9.38 -0.83 -8.83
CA LEU A 22 -8.34 0.00 -9.42
C LEU A 22 -7.79 -0.64 -10.70
N PRO A 23 -7.57 0.14 -11.77
CA PRO A 23 -6.92 -0.37 -12.97
C PRO A 23 -5.55 -0.96 -12.66
N ILE A 24 -5.19 -2.06 -13.33
CA ILE A 24 -3.90 -2.76 -13.10
C ILE A 24 -2.67 -1.83 -13.23
N LYS A 25 -2.74 -0.80 -14.08
CA LYS A 25 -1.71 0.23 -14.20
C LYS A 25 -1.45 0.98 -12.89
N ILE A 26 -2.49 1.26 -12.11
CA ILE A 26 -2.41 1.96 -10.82
C ILE A 26 -1.89 1.02 -9.74
N GLN A 27 -2.30 -0.25 -9.76
CA GLN A 27 -1.77 -1.27 -8.85
C GLN A 27 -0.26 -1.47 -9.06
N LYS A 28 0.19 -1.55 -10.32
CA LYS A 28 1.62 -1.60 -10.67
C LYS A 28 2.36 -0.34 -10.22
N HIS A 29 1.74 0.84 -10.35
CA HIS A 29 2.31 2.08 -9.84
C HIS A 29 2.51 2.03 -8.32
N ALA A 30 1.52 1.55 -7.56
CA ALA A 30 1.63 1.35 -6.11
C ALA A 30 2.77 0.39 -5.72
N ILE A 31 2.98 -0.71 -6.46
CA ILE A 31 4.13 -1.60 -6.28
C ILE A 31 5.46 -0.87 -6.50
N ASN A 32 5.55 -0.07 -7.56
CA ASN A 32 6.76 0.69 -7.87
C ASN A 32 7.07 1.72 -6.79
N MET A 33 6.05 2.39 -6.25
CA MET A 33 6.20 3.27 -5.09
C MET A 33 6.78 2.54 -3.88
N LEU A 34 6.26 1.36 -3.55
CA LEU A 34 6.76 0.55 -2.43
C LEU A 34 8.23 0.18 -2.63
N LYS A 35 8.59 -0.25 -3.85
CA LYS A 35 9.98 -0.59 -4.21
C LYS A 35 10.90 0.61 -4.11
N ASN A 36 10.50 1.76 -4.66
CA ASN A 36 11.30 2.98 -4.65
C ASN A 36 11.48 3.53 -3.23
N ALA A 37 10.42 3.57 -2.42
CA ALA A 37 10.51 3.97 -1.03
C ALA A 37 11.47 3.04 -0.24
N SER A 38 11.46 1.74 -0.53
CA SER A 38 12.38 0.77 0.07
C SER A 38 13.83 1.02 -0.33
N LYS A 39 14.09 1.31 -1.60
CA LYS A 39 15.42 1.73 -2.09
C LYS A 39 15.90 3.02 -1.39
N ASN A 40 14.97 3.91 -1.07
CA ASN A 40 15.25 5.17 -0.37
C ASN A 40 15.26 5.02 1.17
N GLY A 41 15.46 3.80 1.68
CA GLY A 41 15.68 3.53 3.10
C GLY A 41 14.40 3.38 3.93
N LEU A 42 13.24 3.12 3.31
CA LEU A 42 12.06 2.68 4.05
C LEU A 42 12.31 1.27 4.62
N LYS A 43 12.52 1.18 5.94
CA LYS A 43 12.55 -0.11 6.64
C LYS A 43 11.22 -0.83 6.47
N ARG A 44 11.24 -2.03 5.90
CA ARG A 44 10.07 -2.92 5.71
C ARG A 44 9.91 -3.92 6.86
N THR A 45 11.02 -4.40 7.41
CA THR A 45 11.04 -5.37 8.52
C THR A 45 10.42 -4.76 9.77
N GLY A 46 9.55 -5.52 10.45
CA GLY A 46 8.83 -5.09 11.65
C GLY A 46 7.69 -4.09 11.39
N LYS A 47 7.42 -3.72 10.13
CA LYS A 47 6.22 -2.96 9.77
C LYS A 47 5.12 -3.89 9.29
N ASP A 48 3.89 -3.58 9.70
CA ASP A 48 2.70 -4.28 9.23
C ASP A 48 2.58 -4.14 7.69
N PRO A 49 2.59 -5.27 6.94
CA PRO A 49 2.56 -5.24 5.48
C PRO A 49 1.23 -4.72 4.93
N LYS A 50 0.12 -4.85 5.67
CA LYS A 50 -1.19 -4.30 5.27
C LYS A 50 -1.14 -2.78 5.23
N GLY A 51 -0.61 -2.14 6.27
CA GLY A 51 -0.45 -0.69 6.33
C GLY A 51 0.44 -0.13 5.22
N LEU A 52 1.53 -0.81 4.85
CA LEU A 52 2.38 -0.39 3.74
C LEU A 52 1.67 -0.52 2.39
N ALA A 53 1.03 -1.67 2.14
CA ALA A 53 0.29 -1.90 0.91
C ALA A 53 -0.87 -0.91 0.73
N ALA A 54 -1.69 -0.75 1.78
CA ALA A 54 -2.82 0.17 1.81
C ALA A 54 -2.40 1.62 1.51
N ALA A 55 -1.29 2.06 2.10
CA ALA A 55 -0.78 3.40 1.87
C ALA A 55 -0.28 3.62 0.43
N CYS A 56 0.44 2.66 -0.15
CA CYS A 56 0.83 2.72 -1.56
C CYS A 56 -0.39 2.77 -2.49
N VAL A 57 -1.41 1.95 -2.21
CA VAL A 57 -2.66 1.91 -2.98
C VAL A 57 -3.41 3.25 -2.90
N TYR A 58 -3.56 3.80 -1.70
CA TYR A 58 -4.22 5.10 -1.49
C TYR A 58 -3.50 6.23 -2.23
N ILE A 59 -2.17 6.30 -2.13
CA ILE A 59 -1.41 7.34 -2.82
C ILE A 59 -1.52 7.17 -4.34
N ALA A 60 -1.36 5.96 -4.87
CA ALA A 60 -1.45 5.71 -6.30
C ALA A 60 -2.83 6.04 -6.88
N ALA A 61 -3.91 5.71 -6.16
CA ALA A 61 -5.27 6.08 -6.55
C ALA A 61 -5.46 7.61 -6.56
N LYS A 62 -4.95 8.28 -5.51
CA LYS A 62 -5.00 9.74 -5.39
C LYS A 62 -4.24 10.44 -6.51
N ASP A 63 -3.01 9.99 -6.81
CA ASP A 63 -2.17 10.57 -7.86
C ASP A 63 -2.78 10.36 -9.26
N ALA A 64 -3.55 9.29 -9.44
CA ALA A 64 -4.31 9.02 -10.66
C ALA A 64 -5.69 9.70 -10.71
N SER A 65 -6.03 10.57 -9.74
CA SER A 65 -7.35 11.20 -9.61
C SER A 65 -8.53 10.22 -9.55
N ILE A 66 -8.29 8.97 -9.13
CA ILE A 66 -9.35 7.99 -8.87
C ILE A 66 -9.83 8.16 -7.43
N ARG A 67 -11.09 8.54 -7.28
CA ARG A 67 -11.68 8.81 -5.96
C ARG A 67 -11.82 7.50 -5.17
N LYS A 68 -10.95 7.31 -4.18
CA LYS A 68 -11.06 6.33 -3.09
C LYS A 68 -10.76 7.04 -1.78
N THR A 69 -11.64 6.90 -0.81
CA THR A 69 -11.49 7.57 0.49
C THR A 69 -10.45 6.86 1.35
N GLN A 70 -9.98 7.52 2.42
CA GLN A 70 -9.12 6.85 3.40
C GLN A 70 -9.88 5.70 4.09
N SER A 71 -11.18 5.89 4.35
CA SER A 71 -12.08 4.90 4.93
C SER A 71 -12.18 3.66 4.05
N ASP A 72 -12.45 3.81 2.74
CA ASP A 72 -12.56 2.69 1.79
C ASP A 72 -11.31 1.79 1.82
N VAL A 73 -10.13 2.43 1.79
CA VAL A 73 -8.85 1.71 1.76
C VAL A 73 -8.55 1.08 3.12
N ALA A 74 -8.84 1.78 4.22
CA ALA A 74 -8.64 1.29 5.58
C ALA A 74 -9.54 0.07 5.88
N ASP A 75 -10.79 0.09 5.43
CA ASP A 75 -11.77 -0.97 5.63
C ASP A 75 -11.41 -2.26 4.89
N ILE A 76 -10.90 -2.14 3.66
CA ILE A 76 -10.40 -3.27 2.85
C ILE A 76 -9.11 -3.85 3.46
N ALA A 77 -8.22 -2.99 3.91
CA ALA A 77 -6.96 -3.39 4.54
C ALA A 77 -7.12 -3.88 5.98
N LYS A 78 -8.30 -3.68 6.60
CA LYS A 78 -8.60 -3.95 8.01
C LYS A 78 -7.59 -3.27 8.94
N ILE A 79 -7.37 -1.98 8.71
CA ILE A 79 -6.55 -1.09 9.53
C ILE A 79 -7.33 0.17 9.87
N THR A 80 -6.80 1.02 10.76
CA THR A 80 -7.40 2.33 11.02
C THR A 80 -6.97 3.36 9.96
N GLU A 81 -7.78 4.39 9.72
CA GLU A 81 -7.40 5.53 8.89
C GLU A 81 -6.15 6.24 9.40
N VAL A 82 -5.95 6.28 10.73
CA VAL A 82 -4.75 6.86 11.34
C VAL A 82 -3.50 6.08 10.96
N THR A 83 -3.58 4.74 10.97
CA THR A 83 -2.51 3.87 10.46
C THR A 83 -2.24 4.15 9.00
N LEU A 84 -3.28 4.21 8.15
CA LEU A 84 -3.15 4.51 6.73
C LEU A 84 -2.43 5.85 6.50
N ARG A 85 -2.86 6.92 7.17
CA ARG A 85 -2.29 8.25 7.05
C ARG A 85 -0.82 8.30 7.48
N SER A 86 -0.49 7.65 8.61
CA SER A 86 0.88 7.57 9.12
C SER A 86 1.81 6.87 8.12
N ARG A 87 1.37 5.75 7.54
CA ARG A 87 2.15 5.03 6.52
C ARG A 87 2.25 5.80 5.21
N ALA A 88 1.18 6.46 4.78
CA ALA A 88 1.21 7.29 3.58
C ALA A 88 2.21 8.46 3.71
N LYS A 89 2.25 9.13 4.87
CA LYS A 89 3.25 10.17 5.16
C LYS A 89 4.68 9.60 5.12
N GLN A 90 4.91 8.42 5.72
CA GLN A 90 6.22 7.77 5.69
C GLN A 90 6.67 7.44 4.26
N ILE A 91 5.78 6.92 3.42
CA ILE A 91 6.10 6.59 2.02
C ILE A 91 6.43 7.87 1.24
N LYS A 92 5.61 8.91 1.35
CA LYS A 92 5.86 10.19 0.67
C LYS A 92 7.21 10.81 1.04
N ASN A 93 7.55 10.81 2.33
CA ASN A 93 8.84 11.30 2.81
C ASN A 93 10.06 10.49 2.31
N LYS A 94 9.84 9.31 1.74
CA LYS A 94 10.90 8.50 1.13
C LYS A 94 10.90 8.57 -0.39
N LEU A 95 9.93 9.24 -1.01
CA LEU A 95 9.86 9.43 -2.45
C LEU A 95 10.20 10.87 -2.87
N MET A 96 10.08 11.81 -1.94
CA MET A 96 10.68 13.15 -2.02
C MET A 96 12.17 13.07 -1.67
#